data_AF-A0A9E2Y356-F1
#
_entry.id   AF-A0A9E2Y356-F1
#
_cell.length_a   1.000
_cell.length_b   1.000
_cell.length_c   1.000
_cell.angle_alpha   90.00
_cell.angle_beta   90.00
_cell.angle_gamma   90.00
#
_symmetry.space_group_name_H-M   'P 1'
#
loop_
_entity.id
_entity.type
_entity.pdbx_description
1 polymer ?
#
loop_
_entity_poly.entity_id
_entity_poly.type
_entity_poly.pdbx_seq_one_letter_code
_entity_poly.pdbx_strand_id
1 'polypeptide(L)'
;MDFELLDGYLLDGVPSKADVVRALLEGRPGAEAAQAFYEGMERLGQRTPDLALIALRLVLAGKKAEDATVTRWRDVVARARAGDAAARAEYLTIDRSPA
;
A
#
# COMPACT_ATOMS: atom_id res chain seq x y z
N MET A 1 -6.29 -6.48 10.63
CA MET A 1 -5.39 -7.19 9.70
C MET A 1 -4.11 -6.40 9.69
N ASP A 2 -2.97 -6.97 10.06
CA ASP A 2 -1.74 -6.18 10.13
C ASP A 2 -1.15 -5.96 8.74
N PHE A 3 -1.18 -4.70 8.30
CA PHE A 3 -0.57 -4.25 7.05
C PHE A 3 0.87 -3.78 7.26
N GLU A 4 1.49 -4.15 8.38
CA GLU A 4 2.79 -3.65 8.84
C GLU A 4 3.91 -3.79 7.80
N LEU A 5 3.94 -4.90 7.05
CA LEU A 5 4.96 -5.11 6.00
C LEU A 5 4.79 -4.12 4.84
N LEU A 6 3.55 -3.90 4.41
CA LEU A 6 3.24 -2.96 3.33
C LEU A 6 3.47 -1.52 3.80
N ASP A 7 3.08 -1.21 5.03
CA ASP A 7 3.28 0.11 5.65
C ASP A 7 4.76 0.41 5.86
N GLY A 8 5.54 -0.55 6.35
CA GLY A 8 6.99 -0.43 6.47
C GLY A 8 7.66 -0.18 5.12
N TYR A 9 7.28 -0.92 4.08
CA TYR A 9 7.82 -0.65 2.74
C TYR A 9 7.43 0.73 2.23
N LEU A 10 6.17 1.12 2.34
CA LEU A 10 5.69 2.41 1.84
C LEU A 10 6.32 3.57 2.60
N LEU A 11 6.42 3.50 3.93
CA LEU A 11 6.94 4.58 4.76
C LEU A 11 8.47 4.62 4.84
N ASP A 12 9.11 3.47 4.98
CA ASP A 12 10.51 3.34 5.37
C ASP A 12 11.37 2.64 4.29
N GLY A 13 10.74 2.09 3.24
CA GLY A 13 11.44 1.34 2.20
C GLY A 13 11.93 -0.04 2.64
N VAL A 14 11.53 -0.50 3.83
CA VAL A 14 11.92 -1.77 4.43
C VAL A 14 10.69 -2.52 4.97
N PRO A 15 10.55 -3.84 4.73
CA PRO A 15 11.46 -4.72 4.00
C PRO A 15 11.45 -4.44 2.49
N SER A 16 12.25 -5.19 1.72
CA SER A 16 12.35 -4.96 0.27
C SER A 16 11.00 -5.15 -0.42
N LYS A 17 10.80 -4.50 -1.58
CA LYS A 17 9.58 -4.70 -2.37
C LYS A 17 9.35 -6.17 -2.74
N ALA A 18 10.42 -6.91 -3.02
CA ALA A 18 10.32 -8.33 -3.36
C ALA A 18 9.75 -9.14 -2.17
N ASP A 19 10.18 -8.83 -0.96
CA ASP A 19 9.68 -9.46 0.26
C ASP A 19 8.21 -9.11 0.51
N VAL A 20 7.84 -7.84 0.33
CA VAL A 20 6.44 -7.41 0.46
C VAL A 20 5.54 -8.09 -0.54
N VAL A 21 5.92 -8.11 -1.83
CA VAL A 21 5.13 -8.76 -2.88
C VAL A 21 4.97 -10.25 -2.59
N ARG A 22 6.05 -10.94 -2.20
CA ARG A 22 5.99 -12.34 -1.79
C ARG A 22 5.01 -12.55 -0.63
N ALA A 23 5.14 -11.79 0.45
CA ALA A 23 4.27 -11.91 1.62
C ALA A 23 2.80 -11.61 1.30
N LEU A 24 2.53 -10.62 0.44
CA LEU A 24 1.16 -10.30 -0.01
C LEU A 24 0.56 -11.43 -0.84
N LEU A 25 1.34 -12.08 -1.70
CA LEU A 25 0.87 -13.21 -2.52
C LEU A 25 0.68 -14.50 -1.71
N GLU A 26 1.46 -14.70 -0.66
CA GLU A 26 1.34 -15.84 0.27
C GLU A 26 0.13 -15.66 1.21
N GLY A 27 -0.03 -14.48 1.80
CA GLY A 27 -1.10 -14.22 2.77
C GLY A 27 -2.45 -13.86 2.13
N ARG A 28 -2.43 -13.28 0.92
CA ARG A 28 -3.58 -12.71 0.20
C ARG A 28 -4.63 -12.08 1.12
N PRO A 29 -4.26 -11.00 1.84
CA PRO A 29 -5.18 -10.18 2.62
C PRO A 29 -6.57 -10.02 1.99
N GLY A 30 -7.61 -10.29 2.78
CA GLY A 30 -8.98 -10.34 2.29
C GLY A 30 -9.58 -8.97 1.97
N ALA A 31 -9.90 -8.75 0.71
CA ALA A 31 -10.90 -7.80 0.21
C ALA A 31 -11.30 -8.24 -1.20
N GLU A 32 -12.59 -8.20 -1.56
CA GLU A 32 -13.04 -8.64 -2.89
C GLU A 32 -12.32 -7.87 -4.01
N ALA A 33 -12.18 -6.55 -3.83
CA ALA A 33 -11.49 -5.67 -4.75
C ALA A 33 -9.94 -5.86 -4.79
N ALA A 34 -9.35 -6.64 -3.87
CA ALA A 34 -7.91 -6.90 -3.87
C ALA A 34 -7.48 -8.00 -4.86
N GLN A 35 -8.40 -8.84 -5.33
CA GLN A 35 -8.07 -10.01 -6.18
C GLN A 35 -7.33 -9.62 -7.47
N ALA A 36 -7.81 -8.59 -8.17
CA ALA A 36 -7.17 -8.11 -9.40
C ALA A 36 -5.73 -7.60 -9.15
N PHE A 37 -5.42 -7.08 -7.96
CA PHE A 37 -4.07 -6.66 -7.59
C PHE A 37 -3.16 -7.88 -7.39
N TYR A 38 -3.64 -8.95 -6.76
CA TYR A 38 -2.87 -10.19 -6.61
C TYR A 38 -2.53 -10.81 -7.96
N GLU A 39 -3.49 -10.91 -8.88
CA GLU A 39 -3.22 -11.41 -10.24
C GLU A 39 -2.17 -10.57 -10.97
N GLY A 40 -2.22 -9.24 -10.84
CA GLY A 40 -1.21 -8.35 -11.40
C GLY A 40 0.17 -8.57 -10.77
N MET A 41 0.22 -8.72 -9.45
CA MET A 41 1.46 -8.97 -8.69
C MET A 41 2.08 -10.32 -9.03
N GLU A 42 1.29 -11.37 -9.30
CA GLU A 42 1.82 -12.67 -9.74
C GLU A 42 2.58 -12.56 -11.07
N ARG A 43 2.08 -11.72 -11.98
CA ARG A 43 2.70 -11.52 -13.29
C ARG A 43 3.93 -10.62 -13.23
N LEU A 44 3.90 -9.59 -12.38
CA LEU A 44 4.93 -8.56 -12.32
C LEU A 44 6.00 -8.82 -11.26
N GLY A 45 5.66 -9.54 -10.18
CA GLY A 45 6.52 -9.74 -9.02
C GLY A 45 7.07 -8.41 -8.48
N GLN A 46 8.38 -8.33 -8.29
CA GLN A 46 9.07 -7.10 -7.85
C GLN A 46 8.93 -5.92 -8.84
N ARG A 47 8.49 -6.15 -10.08
CA ARG A 47 8.23 -5.06 -11.04
C ARG A 47 6.88 -4.39 -10.82
N THR A 48 6.11 -4.84 -9.83
CA THR A 48 4.87 -4.20 -9.40
C THR A 48 5.15 -2.71 -9.09
N PRO A 49 4.39 -1.77 -9.67
CA PRO A 49 4.53 -0.35 -9.37
C PRO A 49 4.14 -0.02 -7.94
N ASP A 50 4.84 0.92 -7.30
CA ASP A 50 4.48 1.41 -5.96
C ASP A 50 3.05 1.97 -5.93
N LEU A 51 2.56 2.53 -7.04
CA LEU A 51 1.17 2.97 -7.18
C LEU A 51 0.16 1.83 -6.98
N ALA A 52 0.46 0.63 -7.48
CA ALA A 52 -0.41 -0.53 -7.29
C ALA A 52 -0.40 -0.99 -5.83
N LEU A 53 0.75 -0.89 -5.15
CA LEU A 53 0.88 -1.19 -3.72
C LEU A 53 0.10 -0.19 -2.85
N ILE A 54 0.13 1.10 -3.20
CA ILE A 54 -0.68 2.15 -2.54
C ILE A 54 -2.17 1.90 -2.77
N ALA A 55 -2.58 1.63 -4.00
CA ALA A 55 -3.97 1.33 -4.33
C ALA A 55 -4.48 0.09 -3.59
N LEU A 56 -3.68 -0.97 -3.53
CA LEU A 56 -3.97 -2.16 -2.73
C LEU A 56 -4.13 -1.81 -1.24
N ARG A 57 -3.23 -1.01 -0.66
CA ARG A 57 -3.32 -0.59 0.74
C ARG A 57 -4.64 0.12 1.04
N LEU A 58 -5.11 0.97 0.12
CA LEU A 58 -6.39 1.66 0.24
C LEU A 58 -7.56 0.69 0.20
N VAL A 59 -7.56 -0.23 -0.76
CA VAL A 59 -8.61 -1.26 -0.90
C VAL A 59 -8.69 -2.14 0.35
N LEU A 60 -7.53 -2.54 0.88
CA LEU A 60 -7.45 -3.34 2.10
C LEU A 60 -7.92 -2.58 3.35
N ALA A 61 -7.86 -1.25 3.33
CA ALA A 61 -8.46 -0.38 4.33
C ALA A 61 -9.96 -0.08 4.10
N GLY A 62 -10.59 -0.74 3.12
CA GLY A 62 -12.00 -0.48 2.75
C GLY A 62 -12.21 0.84 2.00
N LYS A 63 -11.15 1.49 1.51
CA LYS A 63 -11.24 2.75 0.76
C LYS A 63 -11.25 2.51 -0.75
N LYS A 64 -11.78 3.49 -1.48
CA LYS A 64 -11.71 3.51 -2.94
C LYS A 64 -10.32 3.94 -3.42
N ALA A 65 -9.74 3.15 -4.31
CA ALA A 65 -8.48 3.44 -4.99
C ALA A 65 -8.72 4.18 -6.32
N GLU A 66 -9.36 5.35 -6.26
CA GLU A 66 -9.52 6.24 -7.42
C GLU A 66 -8.20 6.98 -7.71
N ASP A 67 -7.96 7.36 -8.98
CA ASP A 67 -6.71 7.98 -9.44
C ASP A 67 -6.27 9.19 -8.58
N ALA A 68 -7.22 10.07 -8.25
CA ALA A 68 -6.95 11.24 -7.42
C ALA A 68 -6.50 10.84 -6.01
N THR A 69 -7.15 9.84 -5.42
CA THR A 69 -6.83 9.33 -4.08
C THR A 69 -5.47 8.65 -4.07
N VAL A 70 -5.19 7.78 -5.05
CA VAL A 70 -3.89 7.09 -5.18
C VAL A 70 -2.77 8.12 -5.41
N THR A 71 -3.00 9.13 -6.25
CA THR A 71 -2.03 10.20 -6.51
C THR A 71 -1.72 11.01 -5.25
N ARG A 72 -2.75 11.38 -4.48
CA ARG A 72 -2.56 12.06 -3.19
C ARG A 72 -1.73 11.20 -2.24
N TRP A 73 -2.05 9.91 -2.11
CA TRP A 73 -1.32 9.02 -1.20
C TRP A 73 0.09 8.73 -1.66
N ARG A 74 0.37 8.72 -2.97
CA ARG A 74 1.74 8.70 -3.50
C ARG A 74 2.54 9.89 -2.99
N ASP A 75 1.96 11.09 -3.03
CA ASP A 75 2.66 12.31 -2.60
C ASP A 75 2.89 12.30 -1.08
N VAL A 76 1.93 11.80 -0.30
CA VAL A 76 2.09 11.59 1.15
C VAL A 76 3.19 10.58 1.44
N VAL A 77 3.21 9.44 0.75
CA VAL A 77 4.25 8.40 0.89
C VAL A 77 5.63 8.97 0.54
N ALA A 78 5.75 9.71 -0.56
CA ALA A 78 7.01 10.32 -0.97
C ALA A 78 7.53 11.31 0.09
N ARG A 79 6.65 12.14 0.67
CA ARG A 79 7.00 13.05 1.77
C ARG A 79 7.39 12.29 3.04
N ALA A 80 6.65 11.25 3.40
CA ALA A 80 6.95 10.44 4.57
C ALA A 80 8.34 9.78 4.46
N ARG A 81 8.66 9.22 3.28
CA ARG A 81 10.00 8.67 2.96
C ARG A 81 11.11 9.72 3.02
N ALA A 82 10.79 10.98 2.78
CA ALA A 82 11.72 12.11 2.90
C ALA A 82 11.89 12.61 4.36
N GLY A 83 11.26 11.97 5.34
CA GLY A 83 11.37 12.31 6.76
C GLY A 83 10.31 13.30 7.27
N ASP A 84 9.27 13.59 6.49
CA ASP A 84 8.17 14.44 6.93
C ASP A 84 7.26 13.69 7.94
N ALA A 85 7.40 14.04 9.21
CA ALA A 85 6.63 13.44 10.30
C ALA A 85 5.12 13.69 10.19
N ALA A 86 4.70 14.83 9.63
CA ALA A 86 3.28 15.14 9.43
C ALA A 86 2.68 14.26 8.32
N ALA A 87 3.43 14.05 7.23
CA ALA A 87 3.02 13.12 6.18
C ALA A 87 2.94 11.68 6.68
N ARG A 88 3.89 11.25 7.53
CA ARG A 88 3.81 9.93 8.19
C ARG A 88 2.56 9.80 9.06
N ALA A 89 2.26 10.82 9.87
CA ALA A 89 1.05 10.82 10.69
C ALA A 89 -0.22 10.79 9.82
N GLU A 90 -0.25 11.52 8.70
CA GLU A 90 -1.35 11.48 7.72
C GLU A 90 -1.52 10.07 7.13
N TYR A 91 -0.45 9.40 6.72
CA TYR A 91 -0.49 8.01 6.24
C TYR A 91 -1.14 7.05 7.23
N LEU A 92 -0.78 7.15 8.51
CA LEU A 92 -1.32 6.28 9.55
C LEU A 92 -2.81 6.52 9.86
N THR A 93 -3.44 7.52 9.23
CA THR A 93 -4.88 7.74 9.29
C THR A 93 -5.68 6.90 8.28
N ILE A 94 -5.00 6.20 7.36
CA ILE A 94 -5.68 5.32 6.39
C ILE A 94 -6.63 4.36 7.11
N ASP A 95 -6.24 3.78 8.25
CA ASP A 95 -7.09 2.84 9.00
C ASP A 95 -8.09 3.52 9.95
N ARG A 96 -8.02 4.84 10.12
CA ARG A 96 -8.74 5.56 11.20
C ARG A 96 -9.95 6.38 10.75
N SER A 97 -10.29 6.41 9.46
CA SER A 97 -11.51 7.10 8.99
C SER A 97 -12.68 6.13 8.88
N PRO A 98 -13.84 6.42 9.50
CA PRO A 98 -15.05 5.64 9.27
C PRO A 98 -15.46 5.75 7.79
N ALA A 99 -15.91 4.63 7.23
CA ALA A 99 -16.50 4.51 5.90
C ALA A 99 -17.78 5.33 5.76
#